data_AF-D4B733-F1
#
_entry.id   AF-D4B733-F1
#
_cell.length_a   1.000
_cell.length_b   1.000
_cell.length_c   1.000
_cell.angle_alpha   90.00
_cell.angle_beta   90.00
_cell.angle_gamma   90.00
#
_symmetry.space_group_name_H-M   'P 1'
#
loop_
_entity.id
_entity.type
_entity.pdbx_description
1 polymer ?
#
loop_
_entity_poly.entity_id
_entity_poly.type
_entity_poly.pdbx_seq_one_letter_code
_entity_poly.pdbx_strand_id
1 'polypeptide(L)' 'MKNRRALSLMCFQMLESGADRRTVKRALTARRVKGRQAVVLLCKQEMTLLRAGKLPIQNTAD' A
#
# COMPACT_ATOMS: atom_id res chain seq x y z
N MET A 1 -18.08 2.64 2.30
CA MET A 1 -17.31 2.19 1.12
C MET A 1 -17.32 0.67 1.06
N LYS A 2 -18.15 0.07 0.20
CA LYS A 2 -18.33 -1.39 0.14
C LYS A 2 -17.08 -2.19 -0.28
N ASN A 3 -16.03 -1.55 -0.78
CA ASN A 3 -14.78 -2.20 -1.26
C ASN A 3 -13.53 -1.97 -0.40
N ARG A 4 -13.63 -1.48 0.84
CA ARG A 4 -12.43 -1.15 1.64
C ARG A 4 -11.53 -2.37 1.89
N ARG A 5 -12.12 -3.55 2.18
CA ARG A 5 -11.37 -4.80 2.39
C ARG A 5 -10.65 -5.27 1.11
N ALA A 6 -11.32 -5.17 -0.03
CA ALA A 6 -10.73 -5.51 -1.33
C ALA A 6 -9.56 -4.59 -1.69
N LEU A 7 -9.70 -3.28 -1.44
CA LEU A 7 -8.61 -2.32 -1.64
C LEU A 7 -7.42 -2.57 -0.70
N SER A 8 -7.69 -2.89 0.57
CA SER A 8 -6.64 -3.25 1.53
C SER A 8 -5.88 -4.50 1.10
N LEU A 9 -6.59 -5.57 0.73
CA LEU A 9 -5.96 -6.81 0.26
C LEU A 9 -5.15 -6.59 -1.01
N MET A 10 -5.70 -5.83 -1.97
CA MET A 10 -4.98 -5.49 -3.19
C MET A 10 -3.67 -4.75 -2.89
N CYS A 11 -3.70 -3.71 -2.05
CA CYS A 11 -2.49 -2.97 -1.71
C CYS A 11 -1.46 -3.84 -0.98
N PHE A 12 -1.92 -4.72 -0.09
CA PHE A 12 -1.07 -5.68 0.59
C PHE A 12 -0.35 -6.58 -0.42
N GLN A 13 -1.11 -7.22 -1.33
CA GLN A 13 -0.56 -8.13 -2.34
C GLN A 13 0.41 -7.42 -3.29
N MET A 14 0.09 -6.20 -3.74
CA MET A 14 0.99 -5.44 -4.60
C MET A 14 2.32 -5.11 -3.91
N LEU A 15 2.27 -4.68 -2.65
CA LEU A 15 3.47 -4.37 -1.87
C LEU A 15 4.28 -5.64 -1.59
N GLU A 16 3.61 -6.74 -1.24
CA GLU A 16 4.23 -8.06 -1.02
C GLU A 16 4.90 -8.60 -2.28
N SER A 17 4.35 -8.33 -3.47
CA SER A 17 4.95 -8.68 -4.76
C SER A 17 6.05 -7.71 -5.21
N GLY A 18 6.47 -6.76 -4.38
CA GLY A 18 7.56 -5.82 -4.66
C GLY A 18 7.17 -4.57 -5.45
N ALA A 19 5.87 -4.26 -5.59
CA ALA A 19 5.46 -3.01 -6.22
C ALA A 19 5.82 -1.81 -5.34
N ASP A 20 6.38 -0.77 -5.95
CA ASP A 20 6.69 0.47 -5.23
C ASP A 20 5.44 1.28 -4.84
N ARG A 21 5.63 2.21 -3.91
CA ARG A 21 4.58 3.11 -3.42
C ARG A 21 3.87 3.88 -4.54
N ARG A 22 4.60 4.29 -5.58
CA ARG A 22 4.07 5.10 -6.69
C ARG A 22 3.10 4.27 -7.54
N THR A 23 3.43 3.01 -7.76
CA THR A 23 2.66 2.03 -8.52
C THR A 23 1.38 1.68 -7.79
N VAL A 24 1.44 1.41 -6.48
CA VAL A 24 0.24 1.15 -5.68
C VAL A 24 -0.66 2.39 -5.61
N LYS A 25 -0.08 3.60 -5.45
CA LYS A 25 -0.85 4.85 -5.47
C LYS A 25 -1.56 5.08 -6.81
N ARG A 26 -0.89 4.83 -7.94
CA ARG A 26 -1.51 4.91 -9.28
C ARG A 26 -2.68 3.94 -9.41
N ALA A 27 -2.55 2.72 -8.92
CA ALA A 27 -3.63 1.72 -8.94
C ALA A 27 -4.85 2.14 -8.08
N LEU A 28 -4.62 2.82 -6.96
CA LEU A 28 -5.67 3.41 -6.13
C LEU A 28 -6.34 4.60 -6.82
N THR A 29 -5.57 5.47 -7.48
CA THR A 29 -6.10 6.59 -8.26
C THR A 29 -6.97 6.11 -9.43
N ALA A 30 -6.55 5.07 -10.15
CA ALA A 30 -7.34 4.46 -11.23
C ALA A 30 -8.70 3.95 -10.75
N ARG A 31 -8.79 3.54 -9.48
CA ARG A 31 -10.02 3.11 -8.80
C ARG A 31 -10.79 4.26 -8.14
N ARG A 32 -10.43 5.51 -8.45
CA ARG A 32 -11.03 6.75 -7.93
C ARG A 32 -10.99 6.86 -6.40
N VAL A 33 -9.98 6.26 -5.76
CA VAL A 33 -9.75 6.43 -4.32
C VAL A 33 -9.22 7.84 -4.06
N LYS A 34 -9.82 8.56 -3.10
CA LYS A 34 -9.39 9.92 -2.73
C LYS A 34 -7.94 9.91 -2.23
N GLY A 35 -7.16 10.93 -2.59
CA GLY A 35 -5.72 11.00 -2.28
C GLY A 35 -5.36 10.72 -0.81
N ARG A 36 -6.02 11.40 0.14
CA ARG A 36 -5.82 11.15 1.58
C ARG A 36 -6.12 9.70 1.98
N GLN A 37 -7.19 9.11 1.45
CA GLN A 37 -7.55 7.73 1.74
C GLN A 37 -6.55 6.74 1.14
N ALA A 38 -6.05 7.03 -0.06
CA ALA A 38 -5.05 6.21 -0.72
C ALA A 38 -3.74 6.16 0.10
N VAL A 39 -3.29 7.31 0.60
CA VAL A 39 -2.09 7.39 1.46
C VAL A 39 -2.29 6.62 2.77
N VAL A 40 -3.42 6.82 3.47
CA VAL A 40 -3.70 6.10 4.72
C VAL A 40 -3.75 4.58 4.50
N LEU A 41 -4.37 4.14 3.41
CA LEU A 41 -4.49 2.72 3.11
C LEU A 41 -3.12 2.10 2.76
N LEU A 42 -2.32 2.81 1.97
CA LEU A 42 -0.95 2.43 1.63
C LEU A 42 -0.08 2.29 2.89
N CYS A 43 0.03 3.35 3.70
CA CYS A 43 0.85 3.34 4.91
C CYS A 43 0.43 2.24 5.88
N LYS A 44 -0.87 1.96 5.98
CA LYS A 44 -1.37 0.87 6.83
C LYS A 44 -0.86 -0.50 6.36
N GLN A 45 -0.90 -0.78 5.05
CA GLN A 45 -0.45 -2.07 4.52
C GLN A 45 1.08 -2.22 4.59
N GLU A 46 1.83 -1.14 4.34
CA GLU A 46 3.29 -1.16 4.50
C GLU A 46 3.68 -1.47 5.94
N MET A 47 3.05 -0.81 6.92
CA MET A 47 3.30 -1.12 8.34
C MET A 47 2.95 -2.57 8.69
N THR A 48 1.91 -3.14 8.09
CA THR A 48 1.58 -4.56 8.28
C THR A 48 2.68 -5.47 7.72
N LEU A 49 3.19 -5.19 6.52
CA LEU A 49 4.25 -5.99 5.89
C LEU A 49 5.60 -5.83 6.59
N LEU A 50 5.94 -4.61 7.05
CA LEU A 50 7.13 -4.35 7.86
C LEU A 50 7.09 -5.16 9.17
N ARG A 51 5.96 -5.15 9.88
CA ARG A 51 5.78 -5.95 11.10
C ARG A 51 5.82 -7.46 10.83
N ALA A 52 5.44 -7.89 9.64
CA ALA A 52 5.53 -9.29 9.22
C ALA A 52 6.92 -9.69 8.74
N GLY A 53 7.90 -8.78 8.70
CA GLY A 53 9.24 -9.03 8.15
C GLY A 53 9.27 -9.26 6.64
N LYS A 54 8.20 -8.87 5.93
CA LYS A 54 8.02 -9.12 4.48
C LYS A 54 8.44 -7.95 3.60
N LEU A 55 8.59 -6.77 4.18
CA LEU A 55 9.24 -5.64 3.52
C LEU A 55 10.63 -5.48 4.13
N PRO A 56 11.69 -5.34 3.32
CA PRO A 56 12.96 -4.86 3.84
C PRO A 56 12.70 -3.49 4.46
N ILE A 57 13.22 -3.25 5.66
CA ILE A 57 13.34 -1.88 6.18
C ILE A 57 14.29 -1.21 5.20
N GLN A 58 13.74 -0.48 4.23
CA GLN A 58 14.54 0.39 3.39
C GLN A 58 15.05 1.47 4.32
N ASN A 59 16.23 1.23 4.86
CA ASN A 59 17.00 2.21 5.62
C ASN A 59 17.51 3.21 4.59
N THR A 60 16.64 4.08 4.09
CA THR A 60 17.06 5.27 3.37
C THR A 60 17.64 6.22 4.41
N ALA A 61 18.89 5.96 4.78
CA ALA A 61 19.79 6.99 5.25
C ALA A 61 20.18 7.81 4.01
N ASP A 62 19.48 8.92 3.83
CA ASP A 62 19.95 10.08 3.07
C ASP A 62 19.48 11.33 3.84
#